data_AF-A0A290Z448-F1
#
_entry.id   AF-A0A290Z448-F1
#
_cell.length_a   1.000
_cell.length_b   1.000
_cell.length_c   1.000
_cell.angle_alpha   90.00
_cell.angle_beta   90.00
_cell.angle_gamma   90.00
#
_symmetry.space_group_name_H-M   'P 1'
#
loop_
_entity.id
_entity.type
_entity.pdbx_description
1 polymer ?
#
loop_
_entity_poly.entity_id
_entity_poly.type
_entity_poly.pdbx_seq_one_letter_code
_entity_poly.pdbx_strand_id
1 'polypeptide(L)'
;MGRGGLALLAVLFAALFGVGTAGGAAAVARVAAVDCPPGHLVSNPGPGQPDQVVRRGQCLLNLVLRPPEYEPLPVDGVAGPETVRRLVRFQQCANALGAGLVVDGRFGAKTMLHLLWWAEHPEDFAC
;
A
#
# COMPACT_ATOMS: atom_id res chain seq x y z
N MET A 1 -21.99 -48.00 42.34
CA MET A 1 -21.03 -48.21 41.23
C MET A 1 -21.85 -48.34 39.95
N GLY A 2 -21.77 -47.53 38.89
CA GLY A 2 -21.15 -46.24 38.63
C GLY A 2 -21.95 -45.63 37.46
N ARG A 3 -22.42 -44.38 37.60
CA ARG A 3 -23.04 -43.61 36.52
C ARG A 3 -21.93 -42.80 35.85
N GLY A 4 -21.52 -43.20 34.67
CA GLY A 4 -20.43 -42.55 33.96
C GLY A 4 -20.62 -42.63 32.46
N GLY A 5 -20.64 -41.44 31.83
CA GLY A 5 -20.23 -41.26 30.45
C GLY A 5 -21.33 -41.40 29.41
N LEU A 6 -21.73 -40.27 28.84
CA LEU A 6 -21.58 -39.97 27.41
C LEU A 6 -22.24 -38.61 27.10
N ALA A 7 -21.73 -37.54 27.74
CA ALA A 7 -21.88 -36.19 27.22
C ALA A 7 -20.73 -35.99 26.22
N LEU A 8 -20.88 -36.51 25.01
CA LEU A 8 -19.82 -36.51 24.01
C LEU A 8 -20.46 -36.48 22.62
N LEU A 9 -21.11 -35.36 22.26
CA LEU A 9 -21.58 -35.07 20.90
C LEU A 9 -22.13 -33.63 20.79
N ALA A 10 -21.28 -32.62 21.00
CA ALA A 10 -21.67 -31.23 20.72
C ALA A 10 -20.50 -30.29 20.38
N VAL A 11 -19.39 -30.80 19.83
CA VAL A 11 -18.25 -29.94 19.42
C VAL A 11 -17.71 -30.34 18.05
N LEU A 12 -18.60 -30.52 17.06
CA LEU A 12 -18.16 -30.85 15.69
C LEU A 12 -18.90 -30.06 14.59
N PHE A 13 -19.23 -28.79 14.84
CA PHE A 13 -19.87 -27.92 13.84
C PHE A 13 -19.28 -26.51 13.74
N ALA A 14 -18.02 -26.32 14.16
CA ALA A 14 -17.32 -25.03 14.07
C ALA A 14 -16.27 -24.98 12.93
N ALA A 15 -16.40 -25.79 11.87
CA ALA A 15 -15.40 -25.93 10.82
C ALA A 15 -15.88 -25.56 9.39
N LEU A 16 -17.01 -24.87 9.23
CA LEU A 16 -17.54 -24.54 7.90
C LEU A 16 -17.71 -23.04 7.59
N PHE A 17 -17.26 -22.13 8.47
CA PHE A 17 -17.30 -20.68 8.21
C PHE A 17 -15.94 -19.99 8.37
N GLY A 18 -14.85 -20.72 8.11
CA GLY A 18 -13.50 -20.18 8.10
C GLY A 18 -13.17 -19.39 6.82
N VAL A 19 -13.98 -18.40 6.45
CA VAL A 19 -13.57 -17.36 5.49
C VAL A 19 -13.03 -16.19 6.31
N GLY A 20 -11.87 -16.39 6.91
CA GLY A 20 -11.14 -15.36 7.64
C GLY A 20 -10.30 -14.55 6.66
N THR A 21 -10.60 -13.26 6.57
CA THR A 21 -9.88 -12.22 5.83
C THR A 21 -8.39 -12.14 6.25
N ALA A 22 -7.53 -12.96 5.66
CA ALA A 22 -6.09 -12.93 5.94
C ALA A 22 -5.31 -11.91 5.07
N GLY A 23 -5.93 -11.35 4.02
CA GLY A 23 -5.22 -10.47 3.07
C GLY A 23 -4.84 -9.10 3.64
N GLY A 24 -5.69 -8.51 4.50
CA GLY A 24 -5.47 -7.15 4.98
C GLY A 24 -4.24 -6.98 5.88
N ALA A 25 -3.94 -7.95 6.75
CA ALA A 25 -2.84 -7.82 7.71
C ALA A 25 -1.44 -7.90 7.07
N ALA A 26 -1.29 -8.67 5.99
CA ALA A 26 -0.02 -8.82 5.29
C ALA A 26 0.36 -7.57 4.48
N ALA A 27 -0.63 -6.89 3.92
CA ALA A 27 -0.51 -5.61 3.22
C ALA A 27 0.07 -4.50 4.12
N VAL A 28 -0.56 -4.26 5.28
CA VAL A 28 -0.08 -3.26 6.26
C VAL A 28 1.31 -3.63 6.78
N ALA A 29 1.62 -4.92 6.89
CA ALA A 29 2.92 -5.39 7.34
C ALA A 29 4.05 -5.05 6.35
N ARG A 30 3.81 -4.98 5.04
CA ARG A 30 4.87 -4.61 4.06
C ARG A 30 5.20 -3.12 4.10
N VAL A 31 4.17 -2.26 4.11
CA VAL A 31 4.36 -0.81 4.23
C VAL A 31 4.98 -0.46 5.59
N ALA A 32 4.59 -1.18 6.66
CA ALA A 32 5.21 -1.06 7.97
C ALA A 32 6.64 -1.63 8.03
N ALA A 33 6.94 -2.72 7.31
CA ALA A 33 8.28 -3.31 7.27
C ALA A 33 9.31 -2.42 6.55
N VAL A 34 8.86 -1.61 5.59
CA VAL A 34 9.71 -0.64 4.87
C VAL A 34 9.71 0.74 5.56
N ASP A 35 9.06 0.85 6.71
CA ASP A 35 8.99 2.06 7.56
C ASP A 35 8.67 3.34 6.76
N CYS A 36 7.73 3.24 5.80
CA CYS A 36 7.27 4.42 5.09
C CYS A 36 6.59 5.37 6.08
N PRO A 37 6.92 6.68 6.07
CA PRO A 37 6.45 7.57 7.12
C PRO A 37 4.91 7.67 7.11
N PRO A 38 4.25 7.70 8.28
CA PRO A 38 2.78 7.60 8.36
C PRO A 38 2.07 8.94 8.12
N GLY A 39 0.84 8.87 7.63
CA GLY A 39 -0.19 9.88 7.95
C GLY A 39 -0.24 11.18 7.12
N HIS A 40 0.50 11.35 6.04
CA HIS A 40 0.44 12.59 5.24
C HIS A 40 -0.28 12.36 3.91
N LEU A 41 -1.52 12.86 3.85
CA LEU A 41 -2.35 12.96 2.64
C LEU A 41 -2.44 14.41 2.12
N VAL A 42 -1.91 15.37 2.89
CA VAL A 42 -1.95 16.80 2.61
C VAL A 42 -0.57 17.40 2.86
N SER A 43 -0.05 18.14 1.89
CA SER A 43 1.24 18.84 2.01
C SER A 43 1.09 20.04 2.93
N ASN A 44 1.88 20.07 4.01
CA ASN A 44 2.09 21.27 4.82
C ASN A 44 3.56 21.36 5.29
N PRO A 45 4.52 21.54 4.37
CA PRO A 45 5.90 21.77 4.77
C PRO A 45 6.06 23.18 5.36
N GLY A 46 6.79 23.30 6.47
CA GLY A 46 7.34 24.58 6.90
C GLY A 46 8.39 25.10 5.90
N PRO A 47 8.77 26.39 5.93
CA PRO A 47 9.77 26.94 5.02
C PRO A 47 11.08 26.14 5.05
N GLY A 48 11.55 25.71 3.89
CA GLY A 48 12.79 24.92 3.74
C GLY A 48 12.70 23.46 4.23
N GLN A 49 11.55 23.01 4.74
CA GLN A 49 11.36 21.62 5.15
C GLN A 49 10.94 20.76 3.96
N PRO A 50 11.47 19.54 3.83
CA PRO A 50 11.05 18.67 2.74
C PRO A 50 9.64 18.15 2.97
N ASP A 51 8.91 17.97 1.87
CA ASP A 51 7.48 17.65 1.91
C ASP A 51 7.27 16.19 2.34
N GLN A 52 6.53 16.01 3.43
CA GLN A 52 6.25 14.68 3.97
C GLN A 52 5.38 13.85 3.02
N VAL A 53 4.41 14.48 2.34
CA VAL A 53 3.60 13.78 1.31
C VAL A 53 4.51 13.24 0.21
N VAL A 54 5.48 14.03 -0.22
CA VAL A 54 6.45 13.61 -1.23
C VAL A 54 7.32 12.47 -0.70
N ARG A 55 7.81 12.54 0.55
CA ARG A 55 8.60 11.44 1.14
C ARG A 55 7.85 10.12 1.13
N ARG A 56 6.64 10.08 1.69
CA ARG A 56 5.86 8.84 1.65
C ARG A 56 5.49 8.43 0.24
N GLY A 57 5.19 9.38 -0.63
CA GLY A 57 4.97 9.13 -2.04
C GLY A 57 6.16 8.42 -2.69
N GLN A 58 7.39 8.89 -2.47
CA GLN A 58 8.62 8.27 -2.96
C GLN A 58 8.82 6.87 -2.37
N CYS A 59 8.59 6.69 -1.06
CA CYS A 59 8.69 5.40 -0.39
C CYS A 59 7.70 4.37 -0.98
N LEU A 60 6.43 4.76 -1.12
CA LEU A 60 5.40 3.91 -1.71
C LEU A 60 5.65 3.64 -3.20
N LEU A 61 6.15 4.61 -3.97
CA LEU A 61 6.57 4.40 -5.36
C LEU A 61 7.64 3.32 -5.47
N ASN A 62 8.61 3.26 -4.55
CA ASN A 62 9.65 2.23 -4.55
C ASN A 62 9.12 0.83 -4.23
N LEU A 63 7.97 0.72 -3.59
CA LEU A 63 7.28 -0.56 -3.36
C LEU A 63 6.50 -1.03 -4.59
N VAL A 64 5.98 -0.08 -5.37
CA VAL A 64 5.11 -0.35 -6.52
C VAL A 64 5.93 -0.50 -7.82
N LEU A 65 6.86 0.41 -8.08
CA LEU A 65 7.75 0.40 -9.25
C LEU A 65 9.11 -0.13 -8.81
N ARG A 66 9.35 -1.42 -9.08
CA ARG A 66 10.48 -2.19 -8.50
C ARG A 66 11.59 -2.49 -9.52
N PRO A 67 12.79 -2.88 -9.05
CA PRO A 67 13.83 -3.44 -9.91
C PRO A 67 13.39 -4.76 -10.58
N PRO A 68 14.02 -5.13 -11.71
CA PRO A 68 15.10 -4.41 -12.40
C PRO A 68 14.65 -3.20 -13.23
N GLU A 69 13.35 -2.99 -13.42
CA GLU A 69 12.84 -1.96 -14.32
C GLU A 69 13.00 -0.53 -13.75
N TYR A 70 12.95 -0.40 -12.43
CA TYR A 70 13.05 0.90 -11.74
C TYR A 70 14.04 0.84 -10.56
N GLU A 71 15.16 1.56 -10.69
CA GLU A 71 16.13 1.78 -9.60
C GLU A 71 15.49 2.58 -8.44
N PRO A 72 15.66 2.26 -7.16
CA PRO A 72 14.96 2.98 -6.08
C PRO A 72 15.16 4.51 -6.10
N LEU A 73 14.06 5.27 -5.93
CA LEU A 73 14.11 6.73 -5.71
C LEU A 73 14.72 7.05 -4.35
N PRO A 74 15.41 8.20 -4.20
CA PRO A 74 15.64 8.78 -2.88
C PRO A 74 14.31 9.16 -2.21
N VAL A 75 14.22 8.95 -0.90
CA VAL A 75 13.07 9.33 -0.06
C VAL A 75 13.40 10.64 0.67
N ASP A 76 13.58 11.71 -0.11
CA ASP A 76 14.10 12.99 0.36
C ASP A 76 13.03 14.08 0.56
N GLY A 77 11.81 13.86 0.06
CA GLY A 77 10.72 14.84 0.15
C GLY A 77 10.80 15.94 -0.91
N VAL A 78 11.62 15.75 -1.95
CA VAL A 78 11.78 16.65 -3.09
C VAL A 78 11.25 15.97 -4.34
N ALA A 79 10.19 16.51 -4.93
CA ALA A 79 9.58 15.97 -6.15
C ALA A 79 10.40 16.39 -7.39
N GLY A 80 11.62 15.87 -7.51
CA GLY A 80 12.49 16.09 -8.66
C GLY A 80 11.97 15.43 -9.95
N PRO A 81 12.61 15.69 -11.10
CA PRO A 81 12.14 15.21 -12.40
C PRO A 81 11.90 13.69 -12.47
N GLU A 82 12.76 12.89 -11.83
CA GLU A 82 12.62 11.43 -11.81
C GLU A 82 11.44 10.97 -10.94
N THR A 83 11.22 11.59 -9.78
CA THR A 83 10.02 11.33 -8.96
C THR A 83 8.75 11.66 -9.74
N VAL A 84 8.71 12.80 -10.43
CA VAL A 84 7.57 13.21 -11.25
C VAL A 84 7.31 12.24 -12.40
N ARG A 85 8.37 11.83 -13.14
CA ARG A 85 8.23 10.83 -14.21
C ARG A 85 7.63 9.52 -13.72
N ARG A 86 8.10 9.01 -12.58
CA ARG A 86 7.58 7.76 -12.01
C ARG A 86 6.16 7.90 -11.50
N LEU A 87 5.83 9.04 -10.93
CA LEU A 87 4.47 9.30 -10.50
C LEU A 87 3.50 9.37 -11.69
N VAL A 88 3.91 10.01 -12.79
CA VAL A 88 3.16 9.99 -14.06
C VAL A 88 3.00 8.57 -14.57
N ARG A 89 4.06 7.76 -14.60
CA ARG A 89 4.01 6.36 -15.02
C ARG A 89 3.04 5.54 -14.16
N PHE A 90 3.12 5.71 -12.83
CA PHE A 90 2.18 5.10 -11.91
C PHE A 90 0.74 5.51 -12.21
N GLN A 91 0.45 6.80 -12.36
CA GLN A 91 -0.89 7.30 -12.65
C GLN A 91 -1.45 6.74 -13.96
N GLN A 92 -0.62 6.61 -15.01
CA GLN A 92 -1.01 6.01 -16.28
C GLN A 92 -1.36 4.52 -16.12
N CYS A 93 -0.51 3.75 -15.45
CA CYS A 93 -0.75 2.33 -15.22
C CYS A 93 -1.97 2.08 -14.32
N ALA A 94 -2.09 2.83 -13.23
CA ALA A 94 -3.27 2.82 -12.37
C ALA A 94 -4.56 3.11 -13.16
N ASN A 95 -4.51 4.02 -14.13
CA ASN A 95 -5.64 4.32 -14.99
C ASN A 95 -5.98 3.20 -15.98
N ALA A 96 -4.98 2.51 -16.51
CA ALA A 96 -5.20 1.30 -17.30
C ALA A 96 -5.91 0.20 -16.49
N LEU A 97 -5.72 0.20 -15.17
CA LEU A 97 -6.42 -0.66 -14.21
C LEU A 97 -7.72 -0.06 -13.64
N GLY A 98 -8.19 1.08 -14.16
CA GLY A 98 -9.50 1.65 -13.82
C GLY A 98 -9.52 2.66 -12.66
N ALA A 99 -8.39 3.18 -12.19
CA ALA A 99 -8.37 4.14 -11.06
C ALA A 99 -9.01 5.50 -11.35
N GLY A 100 -8.98 5.98 -12.59
CA GLY A 100 -9.51 7.29 -12.96
C GLY A 100 -8.79 8.46 -12.25
N LEU A 101 -7.47 8.39 -12.14
CA LEU A 101 -6.56 9.45 -11.69
C LEU A 101 -6.35 10.50 -12.78
N VAL A 102 -6.09 11.73 -12.37
CA VAL A 102 -5.50 12.74 -13.26
C VAL A 102 -4.01 12.40 -13.42
N VAL A 103 -3.51 12.42 -14.65
CA VAL A 103 -2.08 12.20 -14.95
C VAL A 103 -1.36 13.54 -14.95
N ASP A 104 -0.99 14.02 -13.77
CA ASP A 104 -0.41 15.36 -13.55
C ASP A 104 0.95 15.33 -12.84
N GLY A 105 1.44 14.14 -12.47
CA GLY A 105 2.71 13.98 -11.75
C GLY A 105 2.69 14.59 -10.34
N ARG A 106 1.51 14.70 -9.70
CA ARG A 106 1.35 15.24 -8.34
C ARG A 106 0.85 14.18 -7.37
N PHE A 107 1.37 14.24 -6.13
CA PHE A 107 0.92 13.41 -5.01
C PHE A 107 -0.40 13.94 -4.42
N GLY A 108 -1.43 14.06 -5.26
CA GLY A 108 -2.78 14.39 -4.80
C GLY A 108 -3.38 13.30 -3.92
N ALA A 109 -4.38 13.63 -3.12
CA ALA A 109 -4.99 12.69 -2.16
C ALA A 109 -5.46 11.38 -2.83
N LYS A 110 -6.11 11.46 -4.00
CA LYS A 110 -6.56 10.27 -4.75
C LYS A 110 -5.36 9.43 -5.22
N THR A 111 -4.32 10.07 -5.77
CA THR A 111 -3.08 9.38 -6.16
C THR A 111 -2.47 8.65 -4.98
N MET A 112 -2.35 9.31 -3.81
CA MET A 112 -1.76 8.72 -2.60
C MET A 112 -2.53 7.52 -2.06
N LEU A 113 -3.87 7.56 -2.09
CA LEU A 113 -4.69 6.42 -1.66
C LEU A 113 -4.47 5.19 -2.55
N HIS A 114 -4.44 5.40 -3.86
CA HIS A 114 -4.14 4.33 -4.81
C HIS A 114 -2.71 3.81 -4.66
N LEU A 115 -1.74 4.71 -4.48
CA LEU A 115 -0.34 4.37 -4.27
C LEU A 115 -0.15 3.48 -3.03
N LEU A 116 -0.84 3.82 -1.94
CA LEU A 116 -0.86 3.01 -0.72
C LEU A 116 -1.46 1.62 -0.98
N TRP A 117 -2.63 1.57 -1.62
CA TRP A 117 -3.31 0.30 -1.91
C TRP A 117 -2.45 -0.65 -2.77
N TRP A 118 -1.77 -0.13 -3.79
CA TRP A 118 -0.88 -0.95 -4.63
C TRP A 118 0.46 -1.26 -3.97
N ALA A 119 0.97 -0.41 -3.09
CA ALA A 119 2.14 -0.77 -2.29
C ALA A 119 1.84 -1.93 -1.32
N GLU A 120 0.59 -2.03 -0.89
CA GLU A 120 0.05 -3.15 -0.10
C GLU A 120 -0.17 -4.42 -0.93
N HIS A 121 -0.52 -4.28 -2.22
CA HIS A 121 -0.83 -5.37 -3.16
C HIS A 121 0.01 -5.27 -4.45
N PRO A 122 1.35 -5.28 -4.38
CA PRO A 122 2.23 -5.01 -5.52
C PRO A 122 2.16 -6.08 -6.60
N GLU A 123 1.76 -7.30 -6.27
CA GLU A 123 1.51 -8.39 -7.23
C GLU A 123 0.37 -8.08 -8.21
N ASP A 124 -0.58 -7.23 -7.82
CA ASP A 124 -1.73 -6.85 -8.65
C ASP A 124 -1.42 -5.61 -9.52
N PHE A 125 -0.25 -4.99 -9.33
CA PHE A 125 0.18 -3.85 -10.12
C PHE A 125 1.04 -4.30 -11.31
N ALA A 126 0.40 -4.55 -12.44
CA ALA A 126 1.08 -4.80 -13.71
C ALA A 126 1.26 -3.48 -14.48
N CYS A 127 2.50 -2.98 -14.49
CA CYS A 127 2.97 -1.77 -15.16
C CYS A 127 4.39 -2.02 -15.70
#